data_AF-A0A926BL46-F1
#
_entry.id   AF-A0A926BL46-F1
#
_cell.length_a   1.000
_cell.length_b   1.000
_cell.length_c   1.000
_cell.angle_alpha   90.00
_cell.angle_beta   90.00
_cell.angle_gamma   90.00
#
_symmetry.space_group_name_H-M   'P 1'
#
loop_
_entity.id
_entity.type
_entity.pdbx_description
1 polymer ?
#
loop_
_entity_poly.entity_id
_entity_poly.type
_entity_poly.pdbx_seq_one_letter_code
_entity_poly.pdbx_strand_id
1 'polypeptide(L)'
;MKSIFHSFTLTACLLATVGATAHAQNLITNADFSGGNTGFTSDYEFVLTNISTTPTAEYGVVLLSNTWNINFPAFGDNTPGISNMLIANGSAVAGQAFWSQTVAVTQNTTYVFSGFATSAFTQSAPVIEYFAGTTSLGIITPSTATPGTFEFFTGTWNSGTNTSVELRLVDNNLAENGNDLAVDDLSFVAVPEGSTAALLALVGVPMLGFLRRRATK
;
A
#
# COMPACT_ATOMS: atom_id res chain seq x y z
N MET A 1 28.01 24.59 -68.59
CA MET A 1 28.23 23.52 -67.59
C MET A 1 28.02 24.12 -66.21
N LYS A 2 26.90 23.82 -65.54
CA LYS A 2 26.63 24.22 -64.15
C LYS A 2 26.38 22.93 -63.37
N SER A 3 27.30 22.53 -62.50
CA SER A 3 27.15 21.34 -61.64
C SER A 3 26.28 21.69 -60.44
N ILE A 4 25.20 20.94 -60.24
CA ILE A 4 24.33 21.06 -59.07
C ILE A 4 24.82 20.05 -58.03
N PHE A 5 25.41 20.53 -56.94
CA PHE A 5 25.69 19.71 -55.76
C PHE A 5 24.40 19.58 -54.93
N HIS A 6 23.92 18.35 -54.72
CA HIS A 6 22.85 18.07 -53.77
C HIS A 6 23.47 17.83 -52.39
N SER A 7 23.20 18.73 -51.45
CA SER A 7 23.56 18.58 -50.04
C SER A 7 22.54 17.65 -49.37
N PHE A 8 23.00 16.52 -48.85
CA PHE A 8 22.19 15.64 -47.99
C PHE A 8 22.45 16.03 -46.53
N THR A 9 21.50 16.72 -45.91
CA THR A 9 21.48 16.95 -44.47
C THR A 9 20.80 15.75 -43.80
N LEU A 10 21.58 14.95 -43.06
CA LEU A 10 21.07 13.85 -42.25
C LEU A 10 20.56 14.44 -40.92
N THR A 11 19.25 14.60 -40.76
CA THR A 11 18.65 15.01 -39.49
C THR A 11 18.53 13.79 -38.57
N ALA A 12 19.43 13.68 -37.59
CA ALA A 12 19.26 12.74 -36.48
C ALA A 12 18.15 13.26 -35.56
N CYS A 13 16.98 12.61 -35.60
CA CYS A 13 15.91 12.88 -34.66
C CYS A 13 16.27 12.19 -33.34
N LEU A 14 16.76 12.96 -32.36
CA LEU A 14 16.94 12.50 -30.99
C LEU A 14 15.55 12.31 -30.38
N LEU A 15 15.04 11.08 -30.34
CA LEU A 15 13.88 10.74 -29.52
C LEU A 15 14.28 10.92 -28.05
N ALA A 16 13.91 12.06 -27.47
CA ALA A 16 13.84 12.21 -26.03
C ALA A 16 12.65 11.37 -25.55
N THR A 17 12.91 10.14 -25.07
CA THR A 17 11.90 9.39 -24.33
C THR A 17 11.68 10.11 -23.00
N VAL A 18 10.64 10.96 -22.95
CA VAL A 18 10.08 11.40 -21.68
C VAL A 18 9.48 10.15 -21.05
N GLY A 19 10.22 9.52 -20.15
CA GLY A 19 9.70 8.44 -19.32
C GLY A 19 8.61 9.02 -18.44
N ALA A 20 7.35 8.85 -18.81
CA ALA A 20 6.25 9.06 -17.90
C ALA A 20 6.46 8.09 -16.73
N THR A 21 6.73 8.61 -15.54
CA THR A 21 6.67 7.82 -14.32
C THR A 21 5.20 7.42 -14.13
N ALA A 22 4.84 6.25 -14.62
CA ALA A 22 3.56 5.64 -14.29
C ALA A 22 3.58 5.40 -12.77
N HIS A 23 2.85 6.20 -12.01
CA HIS A 23 2.61 5.92 -10.60
C HIS A 23 1.88 4.57 -10.52
N ALA A 24 2.38 3.67 -9.67
CA ALA A 24 1.71 2.41 -9.44
C ALA A 24 0.32 2.68 -8.84
N GLN A 25 -0.72 2.19 -9.50
CA GLN A 25 -2.10 2.34 -9.04
C GLN A 25 -2.32 1.50 -7.78
N ASN A 26 -2.89 2.09 -6.72
CA ASN A 26 -3.37 1.35 -5.57
C ASN A 26 -4.57 0.49 -6.00
N LEU A 27 -4.46 -0.82 -5.79
CA LEU A 27 -5.52 -1.77 -6.12
C LEU A 27 -6.58 -1.87 -5.02
N ILE A 28 -6.28 -1.35 -3.83
CA ILE A 28 -7.26 -1.27 -2.75
C ILE A 28 -8.22 -0.12 -3.02
N THR A 29 -9.51 -0.42 -3.03
CA THR A 29 -10.56 0.62 -3.08
C THR A 29 -10.95 1.06 -1.67
N ASN A 30 -11.33 2.33 -1.52
CA ASN A 30 -11.69 2.93 -0.21
C ASN A 30 -10.60 2.72 0.84
N ALA A 31 -9.34 2.94 0.44
CA ALA A 31 -8.18 2.58 1.23
C ALA A 31 -7.88 3.56 2.39
N ASP A 32 -8.44 4.77 2.30
CA ASP A 32 -8.45 5.84 3.31
C ASP A 32 -9.77 5.89 4.10
N PHE A 33 -10.66 4.91 3.87
CA PHE A 33 -11.98 4.78 4.48
C PHE A 33 -12.93 6.00 4.33
N SER A 34 -12.62 6.96 3.46
CA SER A 34 -13.45 8.15 3.20
C SER A 34 -14.83 7.81 2.63
N GLY A 35 -14.96 6.65 1.98
CA GLY A 35 -16.21 6.07 1.47
C GLY A 35 -17.03 5.30 2.51
N GLY A 36 -16.66 5.35 3.80
CA GLY A 36 -17.37 4.67 4.89
C GLY A 36 -17.21 3.14 4.85
N ASN A 37 -18.21 2.40 5.32
CA ASN A 37 -18.22 0.93 5.31
C ASN A 37 -18.55 0.37 3.91
N THR A 38 -17.69 0.62 2.94
CA THR A 38 -17.84 0.16 1.55
C THR A 38 -16.52 -0.36 0.99
N GLY A 39 -16.59 -1.25 0.00
CA GLY A 39 -15.42 -1.75 -0.72
C GLY A 39 -14.67 -2.90 -0.02
N PHE A 40 -14.91 -3.19 1.25
CA PHE A 40 -14.25 -4.28 1.99
C PHE A 40 -15.28 -5.14 2.75
N THR A 41 -14.80 -6.25 3.30
CA THR A 41 -15.56 -7.17 4.17
C THR A 41 -14.85 -7.37 5.50
N SER A 42 -15.58 -7.86 6.50
CA SER A 42 -15.06 -8.16 7.84
C SER A 42 -15.76 -9.40 8.39
N ASP A 43 -15.03 -10.21 9.16
CA ASP A 43 -15.60 -11.25 10.02
C ASP A 43 -16.16 -10.65 11.32
N TYR A 44 -15.86 -9.39 11.61
CA TYR A 44 -16.36 -8.66 12.78
C TYR A 44 -17.74 -8.06 12.47
N GLU A 45 -18.52 -7.80 13.51
CA GLU A 45 -19.82 -7.15 13.38
C GLU A 45 -19.67 -5.64 13.17
N PHE A 46 -20.32 -5.09 12.14
CA PHE A 46 -20.27 -3.66 11.87
C PHE A 46 -21.20 -2.88 12.81
N VAL A 47 -20.66 -1.87 13.50
CA VAL A 47 -21.42 -0.97 14.37
C VAL A 47 -21.39 0.45 13.80
N LEU A 48 -22.56 0.90 13.32
CA LEU A 48 -22.71 2.11 12.49
C LEU A 48 -22.43 3.40 13.25
N THR A 49 -22.93 3.53 14.48
CA THR A 49 -22.63 4.56 15.51
C THR A 49 -23.50 4.20 16.72
N ASN A 50 -23.10 4.65 17.92
CA ASN A 50 -23.57 4.25 19.27
C ASN A 50 -22.67 3.19 19.90
N ILE A 51 -21.60 3.68 20.56
CA ILE A 51 -20.83 3.06 21.64
C ILE A 51 -20.78 1.53 21.51
N SER A 52 -19.73 0.98 20.90
CA SER A 52 -19.42 -0.46 20.98
C SER A 52 -19.89 -1.03 22.32
N THR A 53 -20.87 -1.93 22.27
CA THR A 53 -21.69 -2.26 23.45
C THR A 53 -21.15 -3.47 24.22
N THR A 54 -19.91 -3.88 23.95
CA THR A 54 -19.12 -4.96 24.58
C THR A 54 -19.16 -6.40 24.02
N PRO A 55 -19.61 -6.71 22.80
CA PRO A 55 -19.01 -7.84 22.10
C PRO A 55 -17.59 -7.49 21.62
N THR A 56 -16.64 -8.37 21.90
CA THR A 56 -15.42 -8.49 21.09
C THR A 56 -15.80 -8.72 19.63
N ALA A 57 -14.87 -8.51 18.69
CA ALA A 57 -15.12 -8.70 17.25
C ALA A 57 -16.19 -7.74 16.67
N GLU A 58 -16.10 -6.46 17.04
CA GLU A 58 -16.87 -5.38 16.43
C GLU A 58 -15.94 -4.44 15.66
N TYR A 59 -16.42 -3.82 14.59
CA TYR A 59 -15.69 -2.77 13.88
C TYR A 59 -16.57 -1.59 13.50
N GLY A 60 -15.94 -0.45 13.25
CA GLY A 60 -16.56 0.78 12.78
C GLY A 60 -15.70 1.49 11.75
N VAL A 61 -16.31 2.41 11.01
CA VAL A 61 -15.61 3.36 10.13
C VAL A 61 -15.99 4.77 10.58
N VAL A 62 -15.07 5.46 11.24
CA VAL A 62 -15.38 6.69 12.00
C VAL A 62 -14.32 7.77 11.86
N LEU A 63 -14.73 9.02 12.03
CA LEU A 63 -13.85 10.19 12.05
C LEU A 63 -13.02 10.30 13.34
N LEU A 64 -13.59 9.86 14.48
CA LEU A 64 -12.99 10.00 15.80
C LEU A 64 -13.23 8.73 16.64
N SER A 65 -12.16 8.16 17.17
CA SER A 65 -12.19 6.92 17.98
C SER A 65 -13.21 6.94 19.11
N ASN A 66 -13.25 8.02 19.89
CA ASN A 66 -14.08 8.13 21.09
C ASN A 66 -15.57 8.35 20.79
N THR A 67 -15.93 8.62 19.54
CA THR A 67 -17.33 8.60 19.07
C THR A 67 -17.85 7.18 18.85
N TRP A 68 -16.93 6.23 18.62
CA TRP A 68 -17.25 4.82 18.45
C TRP A 68 -17.18 4.05 19.77
N ASN A 69 -16.20 4.33 20.62
CA ASN A 69 -16.10 3.79 21.98
C ASN A 69 -15.63 4.88 22.95
N ILE A 70 -16.50 5.24 23.91
CA ILE A 70 -16.25 6.35 24.84
C ILE A 70 -15.02 6.15 25.74
N ASN A 71 -14.53 4.92 25.89
CA ASN A 71 -13.36 4.60 26.69
C ASN A 71 -12.04 4.82 25.93
N PHE A 72 -12.08 5.03 24.61
CA PHE A 72 -10.89 5.29 23.83
C PHE A 72 -10.42 6.74 23.99
N PRO A 73 -9.09 6.99 24.02
CA PRO A 73 -8.57 8.34 23.85
C PRO A 73 -9.03 8.90 22.51
N ALA A 74 -9.28 10.21 22.44
CA ALA A 74 -9.73 10.86 21.21
C ALA A 74 -8.58 11.00 20.20
N PHE A 75 -8.70 10.33 19.06
CA PHE A 75 -7.82 10.46 17.90
C PHE A 75 -8.61 10.28 16.60
N GLY A 76 -8.12 10.88 15.52
CA GLY A 76 -8.67 10.74 14.17
C GLY A 76 -7.81 9.83 13.30
N ASP A 77 -8.05 9.90 12.00
CA ASP A 77 -7.36 9.14 10.95
C ASP A 77 -5.88 9.59 10.73
N ASN A 78 -5.20 8.96 9.76
CA ASN A 78 -3.85 9.31 9.31
C ASN A 78 -3.83 10.15 8.02
N THR A 79 -4.92 10.20 7.26
CA THR A 79 -5.06 10.97 6.03
C THR A 79 -5.08 12.50 6.29
N PRO A 80 -4.29 13.32 5.57
CA PRO A 80 -4.40 14.76 5.70
C PRO A 80 -5.80 15.30 5.35
N GLY A 81 -6.51 15.86 6.32
CA GLY A 81 -7.84 16.43 6.13
C GLY A 81 -8.85 15.87 7.12
N ILE A 82 -10.09 15.68 6.65
CA ILE A 82 -11.14 14.98 7.40
C ILE A 82 -11.47 13.73 6.59
N SER A 83 -11.04 12.56 7.06
CA SER A 83 -11.43 11.24 6.56
C SER A 83 -11.91 10.37 7.73
N ASN A 84 -12.33 9.15 7.43
CA ASN A 84 -12.56 8.15 8.46
C ASN A 84 -11.33 7.25 8.60
N MET A 85 -11.28 6.48 9.67
CA MET A 85 -10.44 5.30 9.82
C MET A 85 -11.31 4.07 10.07
N LEU A 86 -10.78 2.88 9.80
CA LEU A 86 -11.36 1.66 10.34
C LEU A 86 -10.86 1.47 11.77
N ILE A 87 -11.78 1.29 12.71
CA ILE A 87 -11.49 0.97 14.11
C ILE A 87 -12.14 -0.36 14.47
N ALA A 88 -11.50 -1.16 15.32
CA ALA A 88 -12.01 -2.46 15.73
C ALA A 88 -11.78 -2.73 17.22
N ASN A 89 -12.77 -3.36 17.84
CA ASN A 89 -12.65 -4.03 19.13
C ASN A 89 -12.25 -5.47 18.85
N GLY A 90 -11.04 -5.85 19.27
CA GLY A 90 -10.40 -7.10 18.89
C GLY A 90 -11.23 -8.34 19.24
N SER A 91 -10.94 -9.45 18.59
CA SER A 91 -11.67 -10.71 18.77
C SER A 91 -10.94 -11.63 19.73
N ALA A 92 -11.69 -12.38 20.54
CA ALA A 92 -11.17 -13.51 21.30
C ALA A 92 -11.09 -14.80 20.45
N VAL A 93 -11.54 -14.76 19.19
CA VAL A 93 -11.58 -15.89 18.26
C VAL A 93 -10.45 -15.77 17.25
N ALA A 94 -9.59 -16.78 17.20
CA ALA A 94 -8.45 -16.82 16.30
C ALA A 94 -8.85 -16.80 14.82
N GLY A 95 -8.08 -16.07 14.01
CA GLY A 95 -8.15 -16.14 12.55
C GLY A 95 -9.26 -15.33 11.90
N GLN A 96 -10.05 -14.57 12.66
CA GLN A 96 -11.04 -13.64 12.12
C GLN A 96 -10.36 -12.40 11.53
N ALA A 97 -10.69 -12.06 10.29
CA ALA A 97 -10.20 -10.86 9.65
C ALA A 97 -11.10 -9.67 10.00
N PHE A 98 -10.54 -8.65 10.67
CA PHE A 98 -11.28 -7.41 10.93
C PHE A 98 -11.41 -6.54 9.67
N TRP A 99 -10.57 -6.77 8.66
CA TRP A 99 -10.65 -6.18 7.33
C TRP A 99 -10.17 -7.16 6.27
N SER A 100 -10.88 -7.21 5.14
CA SER A 100 -10.51 -8.01 3.98
C SER A 100 -11.00 -7.40 2.67
N GLN A 101 -10.22 -7.54 1.60
CA GLN A 101 -10.64 -7.17 0.24
C GLN A 101 -9.96 -8.08 -0.79
N THR A 102 -10.73 -8.62 -1.73
CA THR A 102 -10.18 -9.34 -2.89
C THR A 102 -9.92 -8.36 -4.03
N VAL A 103 -8.69 -8.33 -4.52
CA VAL A 103 -8.26 -7.45 -5.62
C VAL A 103 -7.80 -8.27 -6.82
N ALA A 104 -8.01 -7.74 -8.03
CA ALA A 104 -7.46 -8.32 -9.25
C ALA A 104 -5.96 -8.01 -9.36
N VAL A 105 -5.16 -9.00 -9.74
CA VAL A 105 -3.71 -8.87 -9.89
C VAL A 105 -3.25 -9.39 -11.26
N THR A 106 -2.15 -8.84 -11.74
CA THR A 106 -1.45 -9.36 -12.92
C THR A 106 -0.55 -10.50 -12.47
N GLN A 107 -0.54 -11.60 -13.23
CA GLN A 107 0.36 -12.73 -12.98
C GLN A 107 1.84 -12.30 -13.03
N ASN A 108 2.68 -13.03 -12.31
CA ASN A 108 4.13 -12.87 -12.23
C ASN A 108 4.57 -11.43 -11.87
N THR A 109 3.75 -10.72 -11.11
CA THR A 109 3.99 -9.33 -10.72
C THR A 109 4.24 -9.28 -9.23
N THR A 110 5.28 -8.55 -8.83
CA THR A 110 5.54 -8.28 -7.40
C THR A 110 4.69 -7.09 -6.95
N TYR A 111 4.05 -7.22 -5.81
CA TYR A 111 3.24 -6.21 -5.16
C TYR A 111 3.80 -5.87 -3.78
N VAL A 112 3.57 -4.63 -3.36
CA VAL A 112 3.81 -4.17 -1.99
C VAL A 112 2.46 -3.94 -1.33
N PHE A 113 2.19 -4.62 -0.22
CA PHE A 113 1.11 -4.28 0.71
C PHE A 113 1.67 -3.38 1.80
N SER A 114 1.02 -2.28 2.10
CA SER A 114 1.37 -1.39 3.19
C SER A 114 0.14 -0.70 3.77
N GLY A 115 0.31 -0.04 4.89
CA GLY A 115 -0.69 0.80 5.50
C GLY A 115 -0.19 1.35 6.82
N PHE A 116 -1.10 1.94 7.57
CA PHE A 116 -0.83 2.45 8.89
C PHE A 116 -1.74 1.79 9.92
N ALA A 117 -1.21 1.50 11.10
CA ALA A 117 -1.96 0.90 12.19
C ALA A 117 -1.62 1.60 13.52
N THR A 118 -2.59 1.64 14.43
CA THR A 118 -2.39 2.15 15.78
C THR A 118 -3.14 1.31 16.81
N SER A 119 -2.68 1.33 18.05
CA SER A 119 -3.47 0.82 19.18
C SER A 119 -4.60 1.80 19.45
N ALA A 120 -5.82 1.32 19.65
CA ALA A 120 -6.94 2.16 20.08
C ALA A 120 -7.03 2.27 21.61
N PHE A 121 -6.34 1.40 22.34
CA PHE A 121 -6.36 1.38 23.80
C PHE A 121 -4.95 1.32 24.42
N THR A 122 -4.87 1.59 25.73
CA THR A 122 -3.61 1.72 26.49
C THR A 122 -3.09 0.42 27.09
N GLN A 123 -3.79 -0.70 26.86
CA GLN A 123 -3.46 -2.03 27.38
C GLN A 123 -3.47 -3.05 26.24
N SER A 124 -2.87 -4.23 26.45
CA SER A 124 -2.97 -5.38 25.54
C SER A 124 -2.73 -5.05 24.06
N ALA A 125 -1.50 -4.69 23.69
CA ALA A 125 -1.18 -4.26 22.32
C ALA A 125 -1.71 -5.22 21.24
N PRO A 126 -2.42 -4.73 20.20
CA PRO A 126 -2.88 -5.57 19.10
C PRO A 126 -1.68 -6.15 18.34
N VAL A 127 -1.81 -7.37 17.83
CA VAL A 127 -0.77 -8.05 17.04
C VAL A 127 -1.33 -8.27 15.63
N ILE A 128 -1.18 -7.27 14.78
CA ILE A 128 -1.80 -7.26 13.45
C ILE A 128 -0.89 -8.00 12.47
N GLU A 129 -1.38 -9.12 11.95
CA GLU A 129 -0.76 -9.85 10.86
C GLU A 129 -1.49 -9.54 9.55
N TYR A 130 -0.72 -9.28 8.50
CA TYR A 130 -1.25 -8.90 7.20
C TYR A 130 -0.88 -9.93 6.13
N PHE A 131 -1.87 -10.31 5.33
CA PHE A 131 -1.80 -11.43 4.41
C PHE A 131 -2.11 -11.04 2.97
N ALA A 132 -1.53 -11.79 2.02
CA ALA A 132 -2.00 -11.89 0.64
C ALA A 132 -2.26 -13.38 0.31
N GLY A 133 -3.54 -13.74 0.22
CA GLY A 133 -4.01 -15.11 0.14
C GLY A 133 -3.68 -15.87 1.43
N THR A 134 -2.91 -16.94 1.31
CA THR A 134 -2.42 -17.74 2.44
C THR A 134 -1.03 -17.30 2.92
N THR A 135 -0.40 -16.33 2.24
CA THR A 135 0.96 -15.88 2.58
C THR A 135 0.89 -14.75 3.61
N SER A 136 1.49 -14.97 4.78
CA SER A 136 1.78 -13.90 5.74
C SER A 136 2.89 -13.01 5.18
N LEU A 137 2.67 -11.70 5.16
CA LEU A 137 3.63 -10.71 4.67
C LEU A 137 4.40 -10.04 5.81
N GLY A 138 3.91 -10.18 7.05
CA GLY A 138 4.55 -9.65 8.25
C GLY A 138 3.55 -9.38 9.37
N ILE A 139 4.07 -8.87 10.48
CA ILE A 139 3.34 -8.53 11.70
C ILE A 139 3.73 -7.12 12.12
N ILE A 140 2.79 -6.35 12.65
CA ILE A 140 3.02 -5.11 13.38
C ILE A 140 2.33 -5.18 14.75
N THR A 141 2.98 -4.61 15.77
CA THR A 141 2.43 -4.49 17.13
C THR A 141 2.46 -3.02 17.55
N PRO A 142 1.42 -2.24 17.21
CA PRO A 142 1.36 -0.83 17.56
C PRO A 142 1.48 -0.58 19.06
N SER A 143 2.16 0.50 19.42
CA SER A 143 2.44 0.88 20.81
C SER A 143 1.18 1.29 21.57
N THR A 144 0.93 0.64 22.71
CA THR A 144 -0.12 1.04 23.67
C THR A 144 0.27 2.26 24.50
N ALA A 145 1.54 2.69 24.48
CA ALA A 145 1.98 3.90 25.18
C ALA A 145 1.52 5.18 24.48
N THR A 146 1.18 5.08 23.18
CA THR A 146 0.79 6.20 22.33
C THR A 146 -0.40 5.85 21.43
N PRO A 147 -1.58 5.49 21.98
CA PRO A 147 -2.75 5.18 21.15
C PRO A 147 -3.13 6.36 20.25
N GLY A 148 -3.52 6.06 19.01
CA GLY A 148 -3.78 7.07 17.98
C GLY A 148 -2.55 7.60 17.26
N THR A 149 -1.34 7.16 17.62
CA THR A 149 -0.15 7.38 16.80
C THR A 149 -0.03 6.25 15.78
N PHE A 150 -0.23 6.56 14.52
CA PHE A 150 -0.19 5.60 13.43
C PHE A 150 1.25 5.18 13.08
N GLU A 151 1.47 3.88 13.04
CA GLU A 151 2.73 3.23 12.72
C GLU A 151 2.63 2.52 11.38
N PHE A 152 3.66 2.71 10.55
CA PHE A 152 3.69 2.17 9.19
C PHE A 152 4.07 0.69 9.17
N PHE A 153 3.36 -0.11 8.37
CA PHE A 153 3.73 -1.49 8.05
C PHE A 153 3.85 -1.70 6.54
N THR A 154 4.64 -2.69 6.14
CA THR A 154 4.77 -3.09 4.73
C THR A 154 5.27 -4.51 4.57
N GLY A 155 4.84 -5.19 3.50
CA GLY A 155 5.37 -6.47 3.07
C GLY A 155 5.22 -6.68 1.56
N THR A 156 6.00 -7.60 0.99
CA THR A 156 6.02 -7.88 -0.45
C THR A 156 5.42 -9.24 -0.78
N TRP A 157 4.71 -9.32 -1.91
CA TRP A 157 4.08 -10.54 -2.38
C TRP A 157 4.22 -10.66 -3.90
N ASN A 158 4.62 -11.83 -4.41
CA ASN A 158 4.62 -12.09 -5.85
C ASN A 158 3.37 -12.89 -6.23
N SER A 159 2.68 -12.45 -7.28
CA SER A 159 1.42 -13.07 -7.68
C SER A 159 1.57 -14.47 -8.28
N GLY A 160 2.75 -14.84 -8.78
CA GLY A 160 2.94 -16.10 -9.51
C GLY A 160 1.88 -16.27 -10.59
N THR A 161 1.14 -17.37 -10.57
CA THR A 161 0.05 -17.61 -11.54
C THR A 161 -1.31 -17.06 -11.09
N ASN A 162 -1.42 -16.39 -9.95
CA ASN A 162 -2.69 -15.84 -9.46
C ASN A 162 -3.13 -14.64 -10.29
N THR A 163 -4.44 -14.53 -10.54
CA THR A 163 -5.10 -13.39 -11.21
C THR A 163 -5.92 -12.53 -10.25
N SER A 164 -6.09 -12.99 -9.01
CA SER A 164 -6.68 -12.26 -7.90
C SER A 164 -6.03 -12.72 -6.60
N VAL A 165 -6.13 -11.89 -5.56
CA VAL A 165 -5.67 -12.24 -4.22
C VAL A 165 -6.56 -11.57 -3.19
N GLU A 166 -6.88 -12.30 -2.12
CA GLU A 166 -7.54 -11.74 -0.95
C GLU A 166 -6.48 -11.15 -0.02
N LEU A 167 -6.60 -9.86 0.28
CA LEU A 167 -5.81 -9.19 1.30
C LEU A 167 -6.58 -9.25 2.61
N ARG A 168 -5.91 -9.58 3.72
CA ARG A 168 -6.54 -9.68 5.05
C ARG A 168 -5.67 -9.07 6.12
N LEU A 169 -6.31 -8.44 7.10
CA LEU A 169 -5.71 -8.02 8.35
C LEU A 169 -6.38 -8.77 9.50
N VAL A 170 -5.57 -9.43 10.34
CA VAL A 170 -6.01 -10.25 11.47
C VAL A 170 -5.31 -9.78 12.72
N ASP A 171 -6.03 -9.64 13.83
CA ASP A 171 -5.42 -9.46 15.14
C ASP A 171 -5.18 -10.83 15.80
N ASN A 172 -3.91 -11.11 16.11
CA ASN A 172 -3.48 -12.33 16.76
C ASN A 172 -3.41 -12.21 18.28
N ASN A 173 -3.61 -11.00 18.85
CA ASN A 173 -3.84 -10.87 20.28
C ASN A 173 -5.32 -11.18 20.56
N LEU A 174 -5.58 -12.26 21.31
CA LEU A 174 -6.95 -12.71 21.60
C LEU A 174 -7.44 -12.29 22.99
N ALA A 175 -6.78 -11.31 23.61
CA ALA A 175 -7.23 -10.78 24.89
C ALA A 175 -8.62 -10.15 24.75
N GLU A 176 -9.57 -10.52 25.62
CA GLU A 176 -10.94 -9.96 25.59
C GLU A 176 -11.00 -8.45 25.88
N ASN A 177 -9.88 -7.84 26.30
CA ASN A 177 -9.82 -6.42 26.64
C ASN A 177 -8.49 -5.81 26.18
N GLY A 178 -8.59 -4.71 25.45
CA GLY A 178 -7.50 -3.79 25.13
C GLY A 178 -6.78 -4.05 23.81
N ASN A 179 -7.00 -5.21 23.16
CA ASN A 179 -6.49 -5.48 21.81
C ASN A 179 -7.22 -4.68 20.71
N ASP A 180 -7.83 -3.56 21.10
CA ASP A 180 -8.49 -2.62 20.22
C ASP A 180 -7.46 -1.90 19.33
N LEU A 181 -7.82 -1.70 18.07
CA LEU A 181 -6.92 -1.18 17.05
C LEU A 181 -7.64 -0.28 16.05
N ALA A 182 -6.87 0.52 15.32
CA ALA A 182 -7.34 1.21 14.12
C ALA A 182 -6.31 1.08 12.99
N VAL A 183 -6.81 1.09 11.76
CA VAL A 183 -5.99 1.09 10.53
C VAL A 183 -6.48 2.14 9.55
N ASP A 184 -5.55 2.66 8.75
CA ASP A 184 -5.82 3.67 7.75
C ASP A 184 -4.79 3.64 6.60
N ASP A 185 -5.11 4.33 5.51
CA ASP A 185 -4.25 4.53 4.33
C ASP A 185 -3.64 3.23 3.77
N LEU A 186 -4.49 2.21 3.58
CA LEU A 186 -4.05 0.92 3.04
C LEU A 186 -3.60 1.05 1.58
N SER A 187 -2.61 0.26 1.17
CA SER A 187 -2.08 0.33 -0.19
C SER A 187 -1.58 -1.01 -0.68
N PHE A 188 -2.06 -1.44 -1.84
CA PHE A 188 -1.54 -2.61 -2.55
C PHE A 188 -1.19 -2.22 -3.98
N VAL A 189 0.11 -2.07 -4.24
CA VAL A 189 0.62 -1.51 -5.49
C VAL A 189 1.58 -2.48 -6.16
N ALA A 190 1.47 -2.60 -7.48
CA ALA A 190 2.47 -3.32 -8.26
C ALA A 190 3.81 -2.58 -8.17
N VAL A 191 4.89 -3.30 -7.88
CA VAL A 191 6.25 -2.80 -8.07
C VAL A 191 6.47 -2.74 -9.58
N PRO A 192 6.70 -1.55 -10.17
CA PRO A 192 7.01 -1.48 -11.59
C PRO A 192 8.26 -2.32 -11.85
N GLU A 193 8.17 -3.23 -12.81
CA GLU A 193 9.31 -3.90 -13.45
C GLU A 193 10.11 -2.78 -14.15
N GLY A 194 10.87 -1.99 -13.40
CA GLY A 194 11.51 -0.79 -13.93
C GLY A 194 12.33 -1.13 -15.16
N SER A 195 12.17 -0.38 -16.25
CA SER A 195 13.19 0.48 -16.90
C SER A 195 14.67 0.05 -16.96
N THR A 196 15.09 -1.14 -16.50
CA THR A 196 16.47 -1.64 -16.57
C THR A 196 16.91 -1.81 -18.02
N ALA A 197 15.99 -2.12 -18.94
CA ALA A 197 16.26 -2.12 -20.38
C ALA A 197 16.56 -0.71 -20.94
N ALA A 198 15.90 0.34 -20.43
CA ALA A 198 16.14 1.71 -20.85
C ALA A 198 17.45 2.29 -20.25
N LEU A 199 17.82 1.87 -19.03
CA LEU A 199 19.11 2.24 -18.43
C LEU A 199 20.29 1.49 -19.07
N LEU A 200 20.16 0.20 -19.44
CA LEU A 200 21.21 -0.54 -20.15
C LEU A 200 21.42 -0.06 -21.59
N ALA A 201 20.38 0.43 -22.26
CA ALA A 201 20.50 0.98 -23.62
C ALA A 201 21.28 2.30 -23.66
N LEU A 202 21.38 3.04 -22.54
CA LEU A 202 22.10 4.33 -22.48
C LEU A 202 23.59 4.18 -22.15
N VAL A 203 24.01 3.05 -21.55
CA VAL A 203 25.42 2.79 -21.19
C VAL A 203 26.18 2.11 -22.35
N GLY A 204 25.48 1.69 -23.41
CA GLY A 204 26.01 0.83 -24.48
C GLY A 204 26.44 1.50 -25.79
N VAL A 205 26.56 2.83 -25.90
CA VAL A 205 27.07 3.47 -27.13
C VAL A 205 28.54 3.88 -26.95
N PRO A 206 29.53 3.06 -27.39
CA PRO A 206 30.91 3.53 -27.47
C PRO A 206 31.03 4.55 -28.61
N MET A 207 31.27 5.82 -28.25
CA MET A 207 31.75 6.84 -29.18
C MET A 207 33.14 6.43 -29.71
N LEU A 208 33.19 5.72 -30.85
CA LEU A 208 34.42 5.53 -31.62
C LEU A 208 34.82 6.87 -32.27
N GLY A 209 35.58 7.68 -31.55
CA GLY A 209 36.29 8.83 -32.09
C GLY A 209 37.47 8.39 -32.93
N PHE A 210 37.36 8.52 -34.25
CA PHE A 210 38.50 8.37 -35.17
C PHE A 210 39.50 9.53 -34.98
N LEU A 211 40.64 9.27 -34.35
CA LEU A 211 41.80 10.15 -34.39
C LEU A 211 42.46 10.08 -35.78
N ARG A 212 42.34 11.19 -36.54
CA ARG A 212 43.06 11.42 -37.80
C ARG A 212 44.57 11.48 -37.56
N ARG A 213 45.33 10.65 -38.30
CA ARG A 213 46.79 10.77 -38.49
C ARG A 213 47.15 12.16 -39.03
N ARG A 214 48.20 12.79 -38.48
CA ARG A 214 48.99 13.82 -39.19
C ARG A 214 50.37 13.28 -39.48
N ALA A 215 50.73 13.31 -40.76
CA ALA A 215 52.04 12.94 -41.28
C ALA A 215 53.06 14.06 -41.08
N THR A 216 54.30 13.67 -40.86
CA THR A 216 55.51 14.49 -40.90
C THR A 216 55.81 15.04 -42.29
N LYS A 217 56.24 16.30 -42.35
CA LYS A 217 57.41 16.75 -43.11
C LYS A 217 58.15 17.78 -42.28
#